data_AF-A0A5C8NS28-F1
#
_entry.id   AF-A0A5C8NS28-F1
#
_cell.length_a   1.000
_cell.length_b   1.000
_cell.length_c   1.000
_cell.angle_alpha   90.00
_cell.angle_beta   90.00
_cell.angle_gamma   90.00
#
_symmetry.space_group_name_H-M   'P 1'
#
loop_
_entity.id
_entity.type
_entity.pdbx_description
1 polymer ?
#
loop_
_entity_poly.entity_id
_entity_poly.type
_entity_poly.pdbx_seq_one_letter_code
_entity_poly.pdbx_strand_id
1 'polypeptide(L)' 'MTQILLKEIEQCRAKMIAVSANHAFTSNTVIKISKELDKLLNQLQENMSSQKGNIEY' A
#
# COMPACT_ATOMS: atom_id res chain seq x y z
N MET A 1 -3.36 4.60 15.43
CA MET A 1 -2.39 4.71 14.32
C MET A 1 -2.79 3.85 13.11
N THR A 2 -3.14 2.57 13.29
CA THR A 2 -3.49 1.61 12.22
C THR A 2 -4.71 1.99 11.36
N GLN A 3 -5.75 2.62 11.91
CA GLN A 3 -6.97 2.93 11.13
C GLN A 3 -6.77 3.97 10.02
N ILE A 4 -5.86 4.93 10.20
CA ILE A 4 -5.57 5.95 9.18
C ILE A 4 -4.81 5.31 8.01
N LEU A 5 -3.78 4.52 8.32
CA LEU A 5 -2.97 3.82 7.33
C LEU A 5 -3.80 2.84 6.49
N LEU A 6 -4.70 2.08 7.12
CA LEU A 6 -5.61 1.18 6.41
C LEU A 6 -6.56 1.95 5.48
N LYS A 7 -7.04 3.12 5.91
CA LYS A 7 -7.88 3.98 5.06
C LYS A 7 -7.12 4.50 3.84
N GLU A 8 -5.85 4.88 4.00
CA GLU A 8 -5.00 5.33 2.90
C GLU A 8 -4.70 4.18 1.92
N ILE A 9 -4.47 2.96 2.42
CA ILE A 9 -4.30 1.76 1.59
C ILE A 9 -5.55 1.52 0.75
N GLU A 10 -6.74 1.53 1.35
CA GLU A 10 -7.99 1.33 0.62
C GLU A 10 -8.27 2.43 -0.41
N GLN A 11 -7.96 3.69 -0.10
CA GLN A 11 -8.02 4.77 -1.07
C GLN A 11 -7.06 4.57 -2.24
N CYS A 12 -5.84 4.11 -1.97
CA CYS A 12 -4.84 3.85 -2.99
C CYS A 12 -5.25 2.66 -3.88
N ARG A 13 -5.85 1.61 -3.31
CA ARG A 13 -6.43 0.47 -4.06
C ARG A 13 -7.58 0.91 -4.95
N ALA A 14 -8.49 1.75 -4.45
CA ALA A 14 -9.60 2.28 -5.24
C ALA A 14 -9.10 3.11 -6.44
N LYS A 15 -8.07 3.96 -6.22
CA LYS A 15 -7.41 4.70 -7.31
C LYS A 15 -6.79 3.75 -8.33
N MET A 16 -6.07 2.72 -7.87
CA MET A 16 -5.43 1.73 -8.75
C MET A 16 -6.45 1.06 -9.68
N ILE A 17 -7.57 0.58 -9.14
CA ILE A 17 -8.64 -0.08 -9.90
C ILE A 17 -9.22 0.90 -10.95
N ALA A 18 -9.48 2.14 -10.55
CA ALA A 18 -10.04 3.16 -11.44
C ALA A 18 -9.08 3.51 -12.59
N VAL A 19 -7.78 3.57 -12.34
CA VAL A 19 -6.80 3.90 -13.39
C VAL A 19 -6.43 2.69 -14.24
N SER A 20 -6.41 1.46 -13.70
CA SER A 20 -6.07 0.25 -14.46
C SER A 20 -7.10 -0.10 -15.52
N ALA A 21 -8.35 0.36 -15.36
CA ALA A 21 -9.38 0.23 -16.37
C ALA A 21 -9.13 1.11 -17.62
N ASN A 22 -8.36 2.19 -17.46
CA ASN A 22 -8.20 3.24 -18.49
C ASN A 22 -6.75 3.47 -18.93
N HIS A 23 -5.78 2.89 -18.21
CA HIS A 23 -4.36 3.05 -18.48
C HIS A 23 -3.66 1.69 -18.47
N ALA A 24 -2.76 1.50 -19.43
CA ALA A 24 -1.85 0.36 -19.41
C ALA A 24 -1.03 0.34 -18.11
N PHE A 25 -0.67 -0.85 -17.63
CA PHE A 25 0.11 -1.02 -16.39
C PHE A 25 1.48 -0.33 -16.43
N THR A 26 2.01 -0.04 -17.62
CA THR A 26 3.25 0.72 -17.83
C THR A 26 3.06 2.23 -17.83
N SER A 27 1.83 2.73 -17.72
CA SER A 27 1.56 4.15 -17.61
C SER A 27 2.19 4.72 -16.33
N ASN A 28 2.81 5.89 -16.45
CA ASN A 28 3.38 6.62 -15.31
C ASN A 28 2.36 6.81 -14.18
N THR A 29 1.07 6.94 -14.50
CA THR A 29 0.00 7.04 -13.51
C THR A 29 -0.12 5.77 -12.67
N VAL A 30 -0.16 4.60 -13.33
CA VAL A 30 -0.25 3.30 -12.67
C VAL A 30 1.01 3.00 -11.87
N ILE A 31 2.19 3.31 -12.42
CA ILE A 31 3.48 3.13 -11.73
C ILE A 31 3.55 3.98 -10.46
N LYS A 32 3.10 5.24 -10.50
CA LYS A 32 3.09 6.12 -9.32
C LYS A 32 2.17 5.58 -8.23
N ILE A 33 0.95 5.18 -8.58
CA ILE A 33 -0.01 4.62 -7.63
C ILE A 33 0.50 3.30 -7.07
N SER A 34 1.19 2.48 -7.87
CA SER A 34 1.80 1.23 -7.41
C SER A 34 2.89 1.48 -6.35
N LYS A 35 3.77 2.46 -6.60
CA LYS A 35 4.81 2.85 -5.63
C LYS A 35 4.24 3.41 -4.34
N GLU A 36 3.15 4.16 -4.42
CA GLU A 36 2.46 4.71 -3.25
C GLU A 36 1.81 3.58 -2.43
N LEU A 37 1.13 2.64 -3.08
CA LEU A 37 0.55 1.48 -2.42
C LEU A 37 1.61 0.60 -1.75
N ASP A 38 2.72 0.32 -2.44
CA ASP A 38 3.84 -0.45 -1.90
C ASP A 38 4.42 0.19 -0.64
N LYS A 39 4.63 1.52 -0.65
CA LYS A 39 5.08 2.26 0.52
C LYS A 39 4.13 2.11 1.72
N LEU A 40 2.82 2.24 1.50
CA LEU A 40 1.82 2.11 2.56
C LEU A 40 1.77 0.68 3.13
N LEU A 41 1.89 -0.33 2.27
CA LEU A 41 1.95 -1.73 2.68
C LEU A 41 3.21 -2.04 3.49
N ASN A 42 4.36 -1.51 3.07
CA ASN A 42 5.61 -1.64 3.83
C ASN A 42 5.49 -0.97 5.21
N GLN A 43 4.92 0.23 5.29
CA GLN A 43 4.64 0.87 6.59
C GLN A 43 3.69 0.06 7.46
N LEU A 44 2.69 -0.60 6.86
CA LEU A 44 1.78 -1.47 7.61
C LEU A 44 2.52 -2.70 8.13
N GLN A 45 3.36 -3.31 7.28
CA GLN A 45 4.20 -4.44 7.66
C GLN A 45 5.18 -4.05 8.77
N GLU A 46 5.85 -2.90 8.69
CA GLU A 46 6.72 -2.39 9.76
C GLU A 46 5.94 -2.18 11.04
N ASN A 47 4.77 -1.54 11.00
CA ASN A 47 3.91 -1.34 12.17
C ASN A 47 3.43 -2.65 12.80
N MET A 48 3.22 -3.71 12.00
CA MET A 48 2.92 -5.06 12.48
C MET A 48 4.18 -5.80 12.98
N SER A 49 5.33 -5.56 12.36
CA SER A 49 6.62 -6.19 12.69
C SER A 49 7.25 -5.60 13.94
N SER A 50 7.01 -4.31 14.23
CA SER A 50 7.37 -3.66 15.49
C SER A 50 6.57 -4.20 16.70
N GLN A 51 5.58 -5.07 16.48
CA GLN A 51 4.94 -5.87 17.54
C GLN A 51 5.52 -7.30 17.63
N LYS A 52 6.32 -7.75 16.65
CA LYS A 52 6.95 -9.08 16.62
C LYS A 52 8.36 -9.02 17.22
N GLY A 53 8.44 -8.55 18.46
CA GLY A 53 9.68 -8.50 19.25
C GLY A 53 9.94 -9.72 20.15
N ASN A 54 9.17 -10.81 20.05
CA ASN A 54 9.33 -11.99 20.93
C ASN A 54 8.97 -13.31 20.24
N ILE A 55 9.71 -13.76 19.20
CA ILE A 55 9.91 -15.21 18.99
C ILE A 55 11.30 -15.37 18.38
N GLU A 56 12.28 -15.62 19.26
CA GLU A 56 13.57 -16.23 18.91
C GLU A 56 13.32 -17.66 18.42
N TYR A 57 13.99 -18.05 17.34
CA TYR A 57 14.20 -19.44 16.94
C TYR A 57 15.70 -19.70 16.88
#